data_AF-A0A5M9P4H2-F1
#
_entry.id   AF-A0A5M9P4H2-F1
#
_cell.length_a   1.000
_cell.length_b   1.000
_cell.length_c   1.000
_cell.angle_alpha   90.00
_cell.angle_beta   90.00
_cell.angle_gamma   90.00
#
_symmetry.space_group_name_H-M   'P 1'
#
loop_
_entity.id
_entity.type
_entity.pdbx_description
1 polymer ?
#
loop_
_entity_poly.entity_id
_entity_poly.type
_entity_poly.pdbx_seq_one_letter_code
_entity_poly.pdbx_strand_id
1 'polypeptide(L)'
;MNKSQKIYNKALDKYNKGCIKRSLELCDKSISINIKNKAAINLKGLLLYLKGDLLNARKIWNMNYKVNNDEVAQKYIEGSKDDDTRFDLYKRALMLIKELRINEALMLLEKCAESDFNYIEVNNCSALCHIKRGSYNKALEKINNVFKVDVDNPQAKKSMKLLKDMDVIKKGLNIKKVVCIFVVVLFAASLWWVCIYSGRLNFRNNSESKDNVVKVEKVKNSLKNNQNVGNVDVFPKKNMENYIQNKDYNSMYLQFVKWKDKKLNPNDKKILLTAYKILSEDGCLYFYNLGSKYLDSGDHNNAVSYFKKAYVVGTKSYLYPHITYFLARSIDLSGDSSSALKYYSQYDKSFSEGSYEDTVLYRLAVLYKGMNMNISKNYAQKLVNKYPTSIYNNSVIDDILNG
;
A
#
# COMPACT_ATOMS: atom_id res chain seq x y z
N MET A 1 -11.38 -34.21 -32.61
CA MET A 1 -10.59 -33.01 -32.25
C MET A 1 -9.20 -33.41 -31.75
N ASN A 2 -8.13 -32.94 -32.41
CA ASN A 2 -6.76 -33.31 -32.04
C ASN A 2 -6.36 -32.76 -30.65
N LYS A 3 -5.32 -33.35 -30.03
CA LYS A 3 -4.91 -33.06 -28.64
C LYS A 3 -4.59 -31.58 -28.42
N SER A 4 -3.90 -30.95 -29.35
CA SER A 4 -3.57 -29.52 -29.31
C SER A 4 -4.86 -28.66 -29.29
N GLN A 5 -5.82 -28.93 -30.18
CA GLN A 5 -7.10 -28.20 -30.23
C GLN A 5 -7.92 -28.35 -28.94
N LYS A 6 -7.90 -29.53 -28.29
CA LYS A 6 -8.54 -29.72 -26.96
C LYS A 6 -7.92 -28.83 -25.89
N ILE A 7 -6.60 -28.62 -25.94
CA ILE A 7 -5.92 -27.75 -24.97
C ILE A 7 -6.18 -26.28 -25.28
N TYR A 8 -6.17 -25.89 -26.55
CA TYR A 8 -6.59 -24.54 -26.97
C TYR A 8 -8.01 -24.19 -26.49
N ASN A 9 -8.99 -25.07 -26.67
CA ASN A 9 -10.36 -24.80 -26.20
C ASN A 9 -10.41 -24.61 -24.67
N LYS A 10 -9.57 -25.34 -23.91
CA LYS A 10 -9.41 -25.10 -22.47
C LYS A 10 -8.74 -23.77 -22.17
N ALA A 11 -7.76 -23.35 -22.97
CA ALA A 11 -7.12 -22.04 -22.84
C ALA A 11 -8.15 -20.93 -23.05
N LEU A 12 -8.99 -21.04 -24.08
CA LEU A 12 -10.06 -20.09 -24.37
C LEU A 12 -11.11 -20.05 -23.24
N ASP A 13 -11.54 -21.19 -22.72
CA ASP A 13 -12.42 -21.25 -21.54
C ASP A 13 -11.81 -20.54 -20.32
N LYS A 14 -10.50 -20.72 -20.08
CA LYS A 14 -9.80 -20.02 -19.00
C LYS A 14 -9.70 -18.53 -19.25
N TYR A 15 -9.47 -18.10 -20.48
CA TYR A 15 -9.48 -16.68 -20.83
C TYR A 15 -10.87 -16.06 -20.57
N ASN A 16 -11.94 -16.69 -21.04
CA ASN A 16 -13.31 -16.22 -20.84
C ASN A 16 -13.73 -16.13 -19.36
N LYS A 17 -13.06 -16.88 -18.47
CA LYS A 17 -13.25 -16.84 -17.02
C LYS A 17 -12.32 -15.84 -16.31
N GLY A 18 -11.56 -15.05 -17.06
CA GLY A 18 -10.59 -14.08 -16.54
C GLY A 18 -9.33 -14.72 -15.95
N CYS A 19 -9.01 -15.98 -16.27
CA CYS A 19 -7.85 -16.70 -15.73
C CYS A 19 -6.66 -16.65 -16.71
N ILE A 20 -6.09 -15.45 -16.95
CA ILE A 20 -5.05 -15.23 -17.98
C ILE A 20 -3.82 -16.12 -17.79
N LYS A 21 -3.27 -16.21 -16.57
CA LYS A 21 -2.08 -17.02 -16.30
C LYS A 21 -2.28 -18.47 -16.74
N ARG A 22 -3.43 -19.05 -16.37
CA ARG A 22 -3.79 -20.43 -16.72
C ARG A 22 -4.03 -20.58 -18.23
N SER A 23 -4.59 -19.55 -18.87
CA SER A 23 -4.79 -19.52 -20.32
C SER A 23 -3.46 -19.51 -21.08
N LEU A 24 -2.49 -18.71 -20.65
CA LEU A 24 -1.12 -18.67 -21.20
C LEU A 24 -0.43 -20.04 -21.09
N GLU A 25 -0.43 -20.66 -19.90
CA GLU A 25 0.15 -22.00 -19.67
C GLU A 25 -0.46 -23.06 -20.62
N LEU A 26 -1.77 -22.98 -20.86
CA LEU A 26 -2.47 -23.88 -21.76
C LEU A 26 -2.15 -23.57 -23.24
N CYS A 27 -1.98 -22.30 -23.61
CA CYS A 27 -1.52 -21.94 -24.95
C CYS A 27 -0.12 -22.51 -25.21
N ASP A 28 0.83 -22.35 -24.27
CA ASP A 28 2.18 -22.91 -24.37
C ASP A 28 2.15 -24.42 -24.58
N LYS A 29 1.34 -25.12 -23.78
CA LYS A 29 1.15 -26.57 -23.91
C LYS A 29 0.48 -26.97 -25.24
N SER A 30 -0.44 -26.16 -25.75
CA SER A 30 -1.09 -26.41 -27.04
C SER A 30 -0.11 -26.29 -28.20
N ILE A 31 0.74 -25.25 -28.16
CA ILE A 31 1.76 -24.93 -29.17
C ILE A 31 2.89 -25.97 -29.13
N SER A 32 3.33 -26.40 -27.94
CA SER A 32 4.38 -27.41 -27.80
C SER A 32 3.98 -28.77 -28.37
N ILE A 33 2.68 -29.08 -28.40
CA ILE A 33 2.14 -30.31 -29.00
C ILE A 33 2.02 -30.15 -30.52
N ASN A 34 1.56 -28.98 -30.99
CA ASN A 34 1.43 -28.71 -32.41
C ASN A 34 1.61 -27.23 -32.71
N ILE A 35 2.77 -26.91 -33.30
CA ILE A 35 3.15 -25.57 -33.72
C ILE A 35 2.29 -25.03 -34.89
N LYS A 36 1.48 -25.89 -35.54
CA LYS A 36 0.52 -25.50 -36.57
C LYS A 36 -0.83 -25.04 -36.03
N ASN A 37 -1.04 -25.06 -34.72
CA ASN A 37 -2.28 -24.57 -34.12
C ASN A 37 -2.30 -23.03 -34.07
N LYS A 38 -2.71 -22.42 -35.20
CA LYS A 38 -2.74 -20.96 -35.38
C LYS A 38 -3.56 -20.25 -34.30
N ALA A 39 -4.69 -20.82 -33.91
CA ALA A 39 -5.61 -20.22 -32.93
C ALA A 39 -4.98 -20.13 -31.54
N ALA A 40 -4.22 -21.15 -31.11
CA ALA A 40 -3.50 -21.13 -29.84
C ALA A 40 -2.38 -20.10 -29.82
N ILE A 41 -1.65 -19.94 -30.94
CA ILE A 41 -0.58 -18.96 -31.08
C ILE A 41 -1.15 -17.54 -31.06
N ASN A 42 -2.24 -17.29 -31.81
CA ASN A 42 -2.93 -16.00 -31.81
C ASN A 42 -3.49 -15.63 -30.43
N LEU A 43 -4.14 -16.58 -29.74
CA LEU A 43 -4.62 -16.35 -28.38
C LEU A 43 -3.46 -16.00 -27.44
N LYS A 44 -2.33 -16.72 -27.50
CA LYS A 44 -1.14 -16.37 -26.70
C LYS A 44 -0.67 -14.94 -26.96
N GLY A 45 -0.57 -14.54 -28.24
CA GLY A 45 -0.16 -13.18 -28.61
C GLY A 45 -1.12 -12.12 -28.06
N LEU A 46 -2.43 -12.34 -28.15
CA LEU A 46 -3.44 -11.44 -27.57
C LEU A 46 -3.32 -11.32 -26.04
N LEU A 47 -3.09 -12.43 -25.34
CA LEU A 47 -2.92 -12.41 -23.88
C LEU A 47 -1.66 -11.63 -23.46
N LEU A 48 -0.56 -11.76 -24.21
CA LEU A 48 0.66 -10.98 -24.00
C LEU A 48 0.42 -9.48 -24.28
N TYR A 49 -0.31 -9.18 -25.35
CA TYR A 49 -0.67 -7.83 -25.75
C TYR A 49 -1.52 -7.09 -24.70
N LEU A 50 -2.57 -7.74 -24.18
CA LEU A 50 -3.41 -7.21 -23.10
C LEU A 50 -2.63 -6.96 -21.80
N LYS A 51 -1.57 -7.74 -21.56
CA LYS A 51 -0.65 -7.60 -20.42
C LYS A 51 0.45 -6.54 -20.63
N GLY A 52 0.54 -5.93 -21.82
CA GLY A 52 1.54 -4.92 -22.14
C GLY A 52 2.88 -5.46 -22.66
N ASP A 53 3.00 -6.77 -22.92
CA ASP A 53 4.21 -7.37 -23.48
C ASP A 53 4.18 -7.33 -25.02
N LEU A 54 4.34 -6.12 -25.56
CA LEU A 54 4.25 -5.83 -26.99
C LEU A 54 5.27 -6.62 -27.82
N LEU A 55 6.52 -6.68 -27.32
CA LEU A 55 7.62 -7.35 -27.99
C LEU A 55 7.32 -8.84 -28.18
N ASN A 56 6.94 -9.54 -27.10
CA ASN A 56 6.69 -10.97 -27.21
C ASN A 56 5.37 -11.27 -27.92
N ALA A 57 4.35 -10.41 -27.80
CA ALA A 57 3.12 -10.54 -28.60
C ALA A 57 3.43 -10.52 -30.11
N ARG A 58 4.18 -9.50 -30.57
CA ARG A 58 4.62 -9.39 -31.97
C ARG A 58 5.51 -10.56 -32.41
N LYS A 59 6.43 -11.04 -31.55
CA LYS A 59 7.25 -12.23 -31.85
C LYS A 59 6.39 -13.46 -32.09
N ILE A 60 5.39 -13.69 -31.23
CA ILE A 60 4.46 -14.82 -31.33
C ILE A 60 3.61 -14.74 -32.60
N TRP A 61 3.07 -13.57 -32.93
CA TRP A 61 2.31 -13.38 -34.18
C TRP A 61 3.19 -13.51 -35.42
N ASN A 62 4.39 -12.93 -35.42
CA ASN A 62 5.32 -13.04 -36.54
C ASN A 62 5.73 -14.51 -36.78
N MET A 63 5.94 -15.26 -35.71
CA MET A 63 6.18 -16.70 -35.79
C MET A 63 4.96 -17.45 -36.35
N ASN A 64 3.74 -17.10 -35.95
CA ASN A 64 2.53 -17.71 -36.51
C ASN A 64 2.39 -17.43 -38.02
N TYR A 65 2.64 -16.18 -38.42
CA TYR A 65 2.61 -15.77 -39.82
C TYR A 65 3.62 -16.57 -40.65
N LYS A 66 4.89 -16.61 -40.20
CA LYS A 66 5.97 -17.31 -40.93
C LYS A 66 5.77 -18.83 -41.01
N VAL A 67 5.28 -19.46 -39.95
CA VAL A 67 5.15 -20.92 -39.88
C VAL A 67 3.84 -21.41 -40.49
N ASN A 68 2.76 -20.63 -40.37
CA ASN A 68 1.41 -21.08 -40.69
C ASN A 68 0.70 -20.23 -41.77
N ASN A 69 1.36 -19.24 -42.35
CA ASN A 69 0.76 -18.25 -43.25
C ASN A 69 -0.53 -17.67 -42.68
N ASP A 70 -0.50 -17.31 -41.39
CA ASP A 70 -1.66 -16.80 -40.66
C ASP A 70 -1.84 -15.29 -40.88
N GLU A 71 -2.74 -14.91 -41.77
CA GLU A 71 -3.03 -13.50 -42.09
C GLU A 71 -3.60 -12.72 -40.91
N VAL A 72 -4.28 -13.39 -39.97
CA VAL A 72 -4.78 -12.76 -38.75
C VAL A 72 -3.63 -12.27 -37.88
N ALA A 73 -2.58 -13.09 -37.73
CA ALA A 73 -1.35 -12.69 -37.06
C ALA A 73 -0.66 -11.51 -37.75
N GLN A 74 -0.65 -11.48 -39.10
CA GLN A 74 -0.14 -10.33 -39.85
C GLN A 74 -0.92 -9.04 -39.52
N LYS A 75 -2.25 -9.10 -39.50
CA LYS A 75 -3.12 -7.97 -39.13
C LYS A 75 -2.86 -7.49 -37.70
N TYR A 76 -2.61 -8.40 -36.75
CA TYR A 76 -2.24 -8.00 -35.39
C TYR A 76 -0.89 -7.28 -35.33
N ILE A 77 0.12 -7.73 -36.09
CA ILE A 77 1.42 -7.05 -36.18
C ILE A 77 1.23 -5.64 -36.74
N GLU A 78 0.51 -5.52 -37.85
CA GLU A 78 0.25 -4.24 -38.51
C GLU A 78 -0.54 -3.27 -37.62
N GLY A 79 -1.64 -3.74 -37.02
CA GLY A 79 -2.47 -2.94 -36.11
C GLY A 79 -1.76 -2.55 -34.82
N SER A 80 -0.74 -3.30 -34.40
CA SER A 80 0.01 -2.98 -33.18
C SER A 80 1.07 -1.90 -33.37
N LYS A 81 1.38 -1.44 -34.59
CA LYS A 81 2.54 -0.55 -34.89
C LYS A 81 2.54 0.73 -34.04
N ASP A 82 1.38 1.34 -33.86
CA ASP A 82 1.24 2.59 -33.11
C ASP A 82 1.37 2.41 -31.58
N ASP A 83 1.37 1.16 -31.09
CA ASP A 83 1.42 0.86 -29.66
C ASP A 83 2.79 1.08 -29.03
N ASP A 84 3.87 1.24 -29.82
CA ASP A 84 5.16 1.70 -29.30
C ASP A 84 5.02 3.12 -28.72
N THR A 85 4.32 4.01 -29.44
CA THR A 85 4.01 5.36 -28.96
C THR A 85 3.13 5.30 -27.71
N ARG A 86 2.12 4.42 -27.69
CA ARG A 86 1.27 4.24 -26.50
C ARG A 86 2.05 3.70 -25.30
N PHE A 87 3.05 2.85 -25.53
CA PHE A 87 3.94 2.37 -24.47
C PHE A 87 4.80 3.50 -23.90
N ASP A 88 5.29 4.42 -24.74
CA ASP A 88 6.00 5.62 -24.28
C ASP A 88 5.11 6.56 -23.48
N LEU A 89 3.87 6.78 -23.93
CA LEU A 89 2.87 7.55 -23.18
C LEU A 89 2.57 6.89 -21.82
N TYR A 90 2.45 5.57 -21.79
CA TYR A 90 2.24 4.80 -20.55
C TYR A 90 3.43 4.97 -19.58
N LYS A 91 4.68 4.86 -20.06
CA LYS A 91 5.87 5.11 -19.24
C LYS A 91 5.88 6.52 -18.66
N ARG A 92 5.53 7.54 -19.46
CA ARG A 92 5.39 8.92 -18.99
C ARG A 92 4.26 9.05 -17.97
N ALA A 93 3.12 8.38 -18.17
CA ALA A 93 2.02 8.36 -17.21
C ALA A 93 2.47 7.78 -15.85
N LEU A 94 3.28 6.71 -15.86
CA LEU A 94 3.85 6.14 -14.63
C LEU A 94 4.76 7.15 -13.91
N MET A 95 5.55 7.94 -14.63
CA MET A 95 6.36 9.02 -14.04
C MET A 95 5.46 10.08 -13.40
N LEU A 96 4.44 10.55 -14.13
CA LEU A 96 3.49 11.54 -13.63
C LEU A 96 2.69 11.04 -12.42
N ILE A 97 2.34 9.74 -12.36
CA ILE A 97 1.71 9.12 -11.18
C ILE A 97 2.62 9.18 -9.96
N LYS A 98 3.92 8.90 -10.15
CA LYS A 98 4.94 8.97 -9.08
C LYS A 98 5.12 10.40 -8.60
N GLU A 99 5.10 11.37 -9.51
CA GLU A 99 5.14 12.81 -9.23
C GLU A 99 3.79 13.37 -8.70
N LEU A 100 2.78 12.51 -8.49
CA LEU A 100 1.41 12.89 -8.10
C LEU A 100 0.73 13.93 -9.02
N ARG A 101 1.19 14.06 -10.26
CA ARG A 101 0.57 14.85 -11.33
C ARG A 101 -0.59 14.07 -11.96
N ILE A 102 -1.61 13.80 -11.14
CA ILE A 102 -2.65 12.81 -11.43
C ILE A 102 -3.51 13.16 -12.64
N ASN A 103 -3.83 14.45 -12.85
CA ASN A 103 -4.65 14.85 -14.00
C ASN A 103 -3.91 14.66 -15.33
N GLU A 104 -2.63 15.01 -15.37
CA GLU A 104 -1.79 14.82 -16.55
C GLU A 104 -1.55 13.35 -16.83
N ALA A 105 -1.31 12.55 -15.78
CA ALA A 105 -1.24 11.09 -15.90
C ALA A 105 -2.53 10.51 -16.49
N LEU A 106 -3.71 10.96 -16.05
CA LEU A 106 -4.99 10.51 -16.58
C LEU A 106 -5.16 10.88 -18.06
N MET A 107 -4.73 12.07 -18.49
CA MET A 107 -4.77 12.43 -19.92
C MET A 107 -3.90 11.50 -20.78
N LEU A 108 -2.72 11.12 -20.29
CA LEU A 108 -1.87 10.16 -21.00
C LEU A 108 -2.47 8.75 -21.01
N LEU A 109 -3.05 8.31 -19.88
CA LEU A 109 -3.70 7.01 -19.78
C LEU A 109 -4.96 6.91 -20.67
N GLU A 110 -5.68 8.02 -20.85
CA GLU A 110 -6.83 8.08 -21.77
C GLU A 110 -6.39 7.85 -23.22
N LYS A 111 -5.27 8.46 -23.65
CA LYS A 111 -4.66 8.18 -24.96
C LYS A 111 -4.17 6.73 -25.09
N CYS A 112 -3.60 6.17 -24.02
CA CYS A 112 -3.22 4.75 -24.01
C CYS A 112 -4.46 3.84 -24.19
N ALA A 113 -5.62 4.23 -23.64
CA ALA A 113 -6.86 3.46 -23.68
C ALA A 113 -7.60 3.49 -25.03
N GLU A 114 -7.11 4.24 -26.02
CA GLU A 114 -7.60 4.18 -27.41
C GLU A 114 -7.26 2.86 -28.11
N SER A 115 -6.46 2.00 -27.46
CA SER A 115 -6.08 0.67 -27.90
C SER A 115 -6.26 -0.32 -26.75
N ASP A 116 -6.44 -1.60 -27.09
CA ASP A 116 -6.44 -2.70 -26.12
C ASP A 116 -5.02 -3.09 -25.68
N PHE A 117 -3.98 -2.49 -26.26
CA PHE A 117 -2.62 -2.70 -25.81
C PHE A 117 -2.46 -2.30 -24.34
N ASN A 118 -1.86 -3.19 -23.54
CA ASN A 118 -1.58 -2.93 -22.13
C ASN A 118 -2.84 -2.60 -21.31
N TYR A 119 -4.01 -3.05 -21.77
CA TYR A 119 -5.32 -2.79 -21.17
C TYR A 119 -5.34 -2.98 -19.65
N ILE A 120 -4.72 -4.06 -19.16
CA ILE A 120 -4.72 -4.41 -17.73
C ILE A 120 -4.02 -3.32 -16.91
N GLU A 121 -2.80 -2.93 -17.30
CA GLU A 121 -2.01 -1.97 -16.54
C GLU A 121 -2.51 -0.54 -16.71
N VAL A 122 -3.01 -0.18 -17.89
CA VAL A 122 -3.65 1.12 -18.13
C VAL A 122 -4.88 1.30 -17.22
N ASN A 123 -5.75 0.29 -17.11
CA ASN A 123 -6.90 0.35 -16.21
C ASN A 123 -6.48 0.33 -14.74
N ASN A 124 -5.49 -0.48 -14.37
CA ASN A 124 -4.94 -0.51 -13.00
C ASN A 124 -4.36 0.86 -12.57
N CYS A 125 -3.61 1.52 -13.45
CA CYS A 125 -3.08 2.87 -13.22
C CYS A 125 -4.18 3.92 -13.19
N SER A 126 -5.16 3.84 -14.10
CA SER A 126 -6.32 4.75 -14.11
C SER A 126 -7.15 4.63 -12.84
N ALA A 127 -7.36 3.41 -12.34
CA ALA A 127 -8.01 3.16 -11.06
C ALA A 127 -7.25 3.83 -9.91
N LEU A 128 -5.92 3.65 -9.84
CA LEU A 128 -5.07 4.27 -8.83
C LEU A 128 -5.16 5.80 -8.89
N CYS A 129 -5.10 6.40 -10.08
CA CYS A 129 -5.27 7.84 -10.28
C CYS A 129 -6.63 8.32 -9.78
N HIS A 130 -7.71 7.63 -10.14
CA HIS A 130 -9.05 7.99 -9.69
C HIS A 130 -9.22 7.84 -8.16
N ILE A 131 -8.60 6.84 -7.53
CA ILE A 131 -8.55 6.72 -6.06
C ILE A 131 -7.84 7.92 -5.45
N LYS A 132 -6.66 8.29 -5.96
CA LYS A 132 -5.88 9.45 -5.46
C LYS A 132 -6.64 10.76 -5.60
N ARG A 133 -7.52 10.89 -6.60
CA ARG A 133 -8.39 12.05 -6.83
C ARG A 133 -9.73 12.01 -6.09
N GLY A 134 -10.01 10.94 -5.33
CA GLY A 134 -11.32 10.73 -4.68
C GLY A 134 -12.48 10.42 -5.65
N SER A 135 -12.20 10.16 -6.93
CA SER A 135 -13.19 9.83 -7.95
C SER A 135 -13.55 8.35 -7.93
N TYR A 136 -14.12 7.86 -6.83
CA TYR A 136 -14.17 6.42 -6.57
C TYR A 136 -15.05 5.59 -7.51
N ASN A 137 -16.14 6.15 -8.04
CA ASN A 137 -16.98 5.46 -9.03
C ASN A 137 -16.19 5.14 -10.30
N LYS A 138 -15.40 6.11 -10.79
CA LYS A 138 -14.50 5.91 -11.93
C LYS A 138 -13.39 4.91 -11.59
N ALA A 139 -12.87 4.95 -10.36
CA ALA A 139 -11.90 3.95 -9.93
C ALA A 139 -12.48 2.53 -9.95
N LEU A 140 -13.70 2.36 -9.45
CA LEU A 140 -14.40 1.08 -9.43
C LEU A 140 -14.67 0.54 -10.84
N GLU A 141 -15.09 1.42 -11.76
CA GLU A 141 -15.24 1.08 -13.18
C GLU A 141 -13.93 0.50 -13.75
N LYS A 142 -12.80 1.21 -13.57
CA LYS A 142 -11.50 0.75 -14.07
C LYS A 142 -11.03 -0.54 -13.40
N ILE A 143 -11.30 -0.74 -12.11
CA ILE A 143 -11.00 -2.00 -11.41
C ILE A 143 -11.83 -3.16 -12.00
N ASN A 144 -13.13 -2.94 -12.23
CA ASN A 144 -14.01 -3.96 -12.79
C ASN A 144 -13.61 -4.32 -14.23
N ASN A 145 -13.12 -3.35 -15.01
CA ASN A 145 -12.54 -3.61 -16.32
C ASN A 145 -11.36 -4.58 -16.23
N VAL A 146 -10.45 -4.40 -15.26
CA VAL A 146 -9.36 -5.37 -15.04
C VAL A 146 -9.93 -6.75 -14.68
N PHE A 147 -10.92 -6.85 -13.79
CA PHE A 147 -11.49 -8.15 -13.40
C PHE A 147 -12.24 -8.89 -14.49
N LYS A 148 -12.74 -8.20 -15.53
CA LYS A 148 -13.30 -8.86 -16.72
C LYS A 148 -12.26 -9.68 -17.47
N VAL A 149 -11.00 -9.25 -17.45
CA VAL A 149 -9.91 -9.87 -18.22
C VAL A 149 -9.00 -10.72 -17.31
N ASP A 150 -8.68 -10.24 -16.12
CA ASP A 150 -7.84 -10.92 -15.12
C ASP A 150 -8.49 -10.86 -13.72
N VAL A 151 -9.29 -11.87 -13.40
CA VAL A 151 -10.02 -11.97 -12.12
C VAL A 151 -9.06 -12.05 -10.92
N ASP A 152 -7.85 -12.55 -11.16
CA ASP A 152 -6.86 -12.78 -10.12
C ASP A 152 -5.82 -11.67 -9.99
N ASN A 153 -5.98 -10.57 -10.74
CA ASN A 153 -5.01 -9.49 -10.79
C ASN A 153 -4.73 -8.90 -9.38
N PRO A 154 -3.48 -8.97 -8.90
CA PRO A 154 -3.15 -8.59 -7.52
C PRO A 154 -3.33 -7.10 -7.27
N GLN A 155 -3.03 -6.25 -8.25
CA GLN A 155 -3.16 -4.79 -8.13
C GLN A 155 -4.63 -4.38 -8.09
N ALA A 156 -5.49 -4.93 -8.96
CA ALA A 156 -6.92 -4.69 -8.92
C ALA A 156 -7.55 -5.15 -7.59
N LYS A 157 -7.15 -6.32 -7.07
CA LYS A 157 -7.57 -6.82 -5.74
C LYS A 157 -7.14 -5.87 -4.62
N LYS A 158 -5.91 -5.35 -4.66
CA LYS A 158 -5.40 -4.38 -3.69
C LYS A 158 -6.20 -3.07 -3.73
N SER A 159 -6.45 -2.53 -4.92
CA SER A 159 -7.25 -1.31 -5.11
C SER A 159 -8.71 -1.49 -4.66
N MET A 160 -9.33 -2.63 -4.97
CA MET A 160 -10.68 -2.98 -4.50
C MET A 160 -10.74 -3.07 -2.97
N LYS A 161 -9.72 -3.68 -2.34
CA LYS A 161 -9.63 -3.75 -0.89
C LYS A 161 -9.51 -2.35 -0.27
N LEU A 162 -8.67 -1.50 -0.84
CA LEU A 162 -8.51 -0.10 -0.41
C LEU A 162 -9.86 0.64 -0.42
N LEU A 163 -10.64 0.53 -1.50
CA LEU A 163 -11.98 1.15 -1.58
C LEU A 163 -12.96 0.63 -0.52
N LYS A 164 -12.90 -0.67 -0.18
CA LYS A 164 -13.72 -1.27 0.89
C LYS A 164 -13.29 -0.82 2.28
N ASP A 165 -11.99 -0.59 2.48
CA ASP A 165 -11.43 -0.16 3.76
C ASP A 165 -11.74 1.32 4.03
N MET A 166 -11.89 2.13 2.97
CA MET A 166 -12.34 3.53 3.04
C MET A 166 -13.87 3.71 3.17
N ASP A 167 -14.61 2.61 3.34
CA ASP A 167 -16.09 2.55 3.43
C ASP A 167 -16.84 3.17 2.23
N VAL A 168 -16.15 3.31 1.08
CA VAL A 168 -16.72 3.82 -0.17
C VAL A 168 -17.63 2.78 -0.83
N ILE A 169 -17.35 1.49 -0.62
CA ILE A 169 -18.12 0.36 -1.12
C ILE A 169 -18.52 -0.49 0.09
N LYS A 170 -19.83 -0.80 0.21
CA LYS A 170 -20.34 -1.68 1.27
C LYS A 170 -19.53 -2.97 1.30
N LYS A 171 -18.98 -3.32 2.47
CA LYS A 171 -18.33 -4.61 2.69
C LYS A 171 -19.36 -5.72 2.47
N GLY A 172 -19.16 -6.53 1.42
CA GLY A 172 -19.94 -7.75 1.24
C GLY A 172 -19.79 -8.65 2.46
N LEU A 173 -20.92 -8.97 3.13
CA LEU A 173 -20.94 -9.84 4.30
C LEU A 173 -20.38 -11.21 3.91
N ASN A 174 -19.38 -11.68 4.67
CA ASN A 174 -18.85 -13.02 4.48
C ASN A 174 -19.80 -14.02 5.16
N ILE A 175 -20.84 -14.43 4.41
CA ILE A 175 -21.96 -15.27 4.89
C ILE A 175 -21.47 -16.52 5.64
N LYS A 176 -20.34 -17.13 5.23
CA LYS A 176 -19.76 -18.29 5.93
C LYS A 176 -19.33 -17.97 7.36
N LYS A 177 -18.79 -16.78 7.63
CA LYS A 177 -18.42 -16.35 8.99
C LYS A 177 -19.64 -16.02 9.85
N VAL A 178 -20.66 -15.42 9.25
CA VAL A 178 -21.92 -15.10 9.95
C VAL A 178 -22.65 -16.38 10.36
N VAL A 179 -22.70 -17.38 9.48
CA VAL A 179 -23.28 -18.69 9.80
C VAL A 179 -22.51 -19.39 10.93
N CYS A 180 -21.17 -19.38 10.92
CA CYS A 180 -20.39 -19.91 12.04
C CYS A 180 -20.68 -19.20 13.36
N ILE A 181 -20.78 -17.86 13.38
CA ILE A 181 -21.10 -17.10 14.60
C ILE A 181 -22.51 -17.46 15.09
N PHE A 182 -23.49 -17.57 14.19
CA PHE A 182 -24.85 -17.98 14.55
C PHE A 182 -24.90 -19.39 15.16
N VAL A 183 -24.16 -20.34 14.60
CA VAL A 183 -24.08 -21.71 15.14
C VAL A 183 -23.44 -21.72 16.53
N VAL A 184 -22.35 -20.96 16.75
CA VAL A 184 -21.71 -20.87 18.07
C VAL A 184 -22.64 -20.22 19.11
N VAL A 185 -23.39 -19.18 18.74
CA VAL A 185 -24.35 -18.53 19.63
C VAL A 185 -25.51 -19.48 20.00
N LEU A 186 -26.01 -20.27 19.05
CA LEU A 186 -27.05 -21.27 19.33
C LEU A 186 -26.54 -22.40 20.26
N PHE A 187 -25.30 -22.85 20.08
CA PHE A 187 -24.67 -23.82 20.99
C PHE A 187 -24.41 -23.23 22.38
N ALA A 188 -24.02 -21.96 22.48
CA ALA A 188 -23.84 -21.29 23.77
C ALA A 188 -25.18 -21.11 24.49
N ALA A 189 -26.25 -20.77 23.78
CA ALA A 189 -27.59 -20.62 24.34
C ALA A 189 -28.17 -21.97 24.83
N SER A 190 -27.93 -23.07 24.11
CA SER A 190 -28.36 -24.39 24.56
C SER A 190 -27.59 -24.87 25.79
N LEU A 191 -26.27 -24.64 25.85
CA LEU A 191 -25.46 -24.90 27.05
C LEU A 191 -25.91 -24.05 28.24
N TRP A 192 -26.23 -22.78 28.01
CA TRP A 192 -26.74 -21.88 29.04
C TRP A 192 -28.10 -22.34 29.60
N TRP A 193 -29.01 -22.79 28.72
CA TRP A 193 -30.30 -23.38 29.10
C TRP A 193 -30.13 -24.66 29.93
N VAL A 194 -29.19 -25.53 29.54
CA VAL A 194 -28.87 -26.76 30.30
C VAL A 194 -28.31 -26.42 31.68
N CYS A 195 -27.44 -25.41 31.81
CA CYS A 195 -26.90 -24.99 33.10
C CYS A 195 -27.96 -24.40 34.05
N ILE A 196 -28.99 -23.74 33.52
CA ILE A 196 -30.14 -23.25 34.29
C ILE A 196 -30.99 -24.44 34.77
N TYR A 197 -31.27 -25.41 33.89
CA TYR A 197 -32.13 -26.56 34.22
C TYR A 197 -31.45 -27.58 35.13
N SER A 198 -30.12 -27.72 35.05
CA SER A 198 -29.33 -28.61 35.92
C SER A 198 -29.04 -28.01 37.32
N GLY A 199 -29.65 -26.87 37.67
CA GLY A 199 -29.56 -26.25 39.00
C GLY A 199 -28.18 -25.73 39.40
N ARG A 200 -27.27 -25.46 38.46
CA ARG A 200 -25.88 -25.04 38.76
C ARG A 200 -25.65 -23.52 38.83
N LEU A 201 -26.66 -22.69 38.59
CA LEU A 201 -26.54 -21.23 38.60
C LEU A 201 -27.52 -20.61 39.62
N ASN A 202 -26.99 -20.17 40.77
CA ASN A 202 -27.71 -19.32 41.72
C ASN A 202 -27.54 -17.84 41.34
N PHE A 203 -28.61 -17.22 40.84
CA PHE A 203 -28.68 -15.77 40.66
C PHE A 203 -28.97 -15.10 42.00
N ARG A 204 -27.96 -14.45 42.58
CA ARG A 204 -28.11 -13.61 43.77
C ARG A 204 -28.56 -12.21 43.30
N ASN A 205 -29.86 -11.92 43.44
CA ASN A 205 -30.41 -10.59 43.19
C ASN A 205 -29.97 -9.65 44.31
N ASN A 206 -29.18 -8.63 43.99
CA ASN A 206 -29.04 -7.44 44.82
C ASN A 206 -29.74 -6.29 44.11
N SER A 207 -30.98 -6.04 44.53
CA SER A 207 -31.69 -4.78 44.29
C SER A 207 -31.54 -3.93 45.54
N GLU A 208 -30.77 -2.85 45.45
CA GLU A 208 -30.95 -1.69 46.31
C GLU A 208 -31.06 -0.44 45.44
N SER A 209 -32.29 0.08 45.41
CA SER A 209 -32.66 1.40 44.94
C SER A 209 -32.23 2.45 45.97
N LYS A 210 -31.76 3.60 45.52
CA LYS A 210 -31.99 4.88 46.22
C LYS A 210 -31.88 6.04 45.22
N ASP A 211 -33.03 6.69 45.03
CA ASP A 211 -33.15 8.03 44.47
C ASP A 211 -32.31 9.03 45.27
N ASN A 212 -31.73 10.03 44.59
CA ASN A 212 -32.10 11.43 44.80
C ASN A 212 -31.26 12.41 43.95
N VAL A 213 -31.99 13.16 43.11
CA VAL A 213 -32.04 14.63 43.01
C VAL A 213 -30.72 15.40 42.82
N VAL A 214 -30.63 15.99 41.62
CA VAL A 214 -29.77 17.12 41.25
C VAL A 214 -30.03 18.33 42.16
N LYS A 215 -28.98 18.97 42.67
CA LYS A 215 -28.92 20.44 42.84
C LYS A 215 -27.49 20.96 42.74
N VAL A 216 -27.29 21.78 41.72
CA VAL A 216 -26.14 22.67 41.50
C VAL A 216 -26.33 23.90 42.39
N GLU A 217 -25.29 24.33 43.10
CA GLU A 217 -25.16 25.74 43.47
C GLU A 217 -23.69 26.19 43.61
N LYS A 218 -23.53 27.51 43.51
CA LYS A 218 -22.40 28.24 42.97
C LYS A 218 -21.51 28.83 44.07
N VAL A 219 -20.19 28.72 43.86
CA VAL A 219 -19.18 29.82 43.82
C VAL A 219 -18.77 30.59 45.09
N LYS A 220 -17.43 30.78 45.17
CA LYS A 220 -16.58 31.77 45.92
C LYS A 220 -16.29 31.43 47.39
N ASN A 221 -15.09 31.61 47.93
CA ASN A 221 -13.94 32.44 47.56
C ASN A 221 -12.70 31.99 48.38
N SER A 222 -11.49 32.10 47.83
CA SER A 222 -10.37 32.83 48.47
C SER A 222 -9.04 32.57 47.74
N LEU A 223 -8.51 33.65 47.18
CA LEU A 223 -7.10 33.80 46.86
C LEU A 223 -6.36 34.22 48.13
N LYS A 224 -5.23 33.57 48.44
CA LYS A 224 -4.06 34.23 49.06
C LYS A 224 -2.78 33.56 48.56
N ASN A 225 -1.90 34.42 48.05
CA ASN A 225 -0.59 34.15 47.46
C ASN A 225 0.39 33.50 48.45
N ASN A 226 1.30 32.68 47.92
CA ASN A 226 2.72 32.82 48.23
C ASN A 226 3.59 32.34 47.05
N GLN A 227 4.58 33.17 46.70
CA GLN A 227 5.48 33.01 45.56
C GLN A 227 6.63 32.03 45.84
N ASN A 228 7.21 31.57 44.72
CA ASN A 228 8.51 30.90 44.52
C ASN A 228 8.57 29.37 44.59
N VAL A 229 8.21 28.72 43.48
CA VAL A 229 8.80 27.44 43.05
C VAL A 229 8.91 27.45 41.53
N GLY A 230 10.09 27.14 40.97
CA GLY A 230 10.41 27.27 39.54
C GLY A 230 9.34 26.71 38.62
N ASN A 231 9.06 27.41 37.52
CA ASN A 231 8.00 27.15 36.54
C ASN A 231 7.71 25.65 36.36
N VAL A 232 6.80 25.11 37.18
CA VAL A 232 6.25 23.79 36.97
C VAL A 232 5.33 23.99 35.78
N ASP A 233 5.81 23.60 34.59
CA ASP A 233 4.96 23.52 33.41
C ASP A 233 3.63 22.86 33.83
N VAL A 234 2.50 23.52 33.57
CA VAL A 234 1.16 22.99 33.84
C VAL A 234 0.59 22.40 32.55
N PHE A 235 0.01 21.19 32.63
CA PHE A 235 -0.54 20.52 31.45
C PHE A 235 -1.69 21.35 30.84
N PRO A 236 -1.62 21.73 29.55
CA PRO A 236 -2.58 22.64 28.95
C PRO A 236 -3.85 21.90 28.51
N LYS A 237 -4.61 21.39 29.48
CA LYS A 237 -5.79 20.54 29.26
C LYS A 237 -6.76 21.08 28.22
N LYS A 238 -7.21 22.33 28.39
CA LYS A 238 -8.20 22.96 27.48
C LYS A 238 -7.69 23.08 26.04
N ASN A 239 -6.41 23.40 25.87
CA ASN A 239 -5.80 23.50 24.54
C ASN A 239 -5.71 22.12 23.90
N MET A 240 -5.27 21.11 24.67
CA MET A 240 -5.17 19.72 24.22
C MET A 240 -6.52 19.20 23.74
N GLU A 241 -7.60 19.43 24.50
CA GLU A 241 -8.97 19.08 24.13
C GLU A 241 -9.42 19.78 22.84
N ASN A 242 -9.10 21.08 22.68
CA ASN A 242 -9.39 21.83 21.46
C ASN A 242 -8.64 21.27 20.23
N TYR A 243 -7.36 20.92 20.38
CA TYR A 243 -6.58 20.32 19.29
C TYR A 243 -7.13 18.95 18.90
N ILE A 244 -7.60 18.15 19.86
CA ILE A 244 -8.27 16.87 19.61
C ILE A 244 -9.56 17.07 18.81
N GLN A 245 -10.42 17.99 19.26
CA GLN A 245 -11.71 18.25 18.61
C GLN A 245 -11.54 18.75 17.17
N ASN A 246 -10.60 19.67 16.95
CA ASN A 246 -10.36 20.28 15.64
C ASN A 246 -9.39 19.49 14.76
N LYS A 247 -8.89 18.34 15.23
CA LYS A 247 -7.87 17.53 14.54
C LYS A 247 -6.63 18.34 14.14
N ASP A 248 -6.20 19.29 14.99
CA ASP A 248 -4.94 20.01 14.79
C ASP A 248 -3.75 19.11 15.19
N TYR A 249 -3.34 18.26 14.25
CA TYR A 249 -2.30 17.27 14.50
C TYR A 249 -0.95 17.88 14.86
N ASN A 250 -0.58 19.03 14.29
CA ASN A 250 0.72 19.66 14.56
C ASN A 250 0.80 20.14 16.01
N SER A 251 -0.20 20.92 16.46
CA SER A 251 -0.25 21.38 17.85
C SER A 251 -0.38 20.22 18.82
N MET A 252 -1.19 19.21 18.47
CA MET A 252 -1.35 17.98 19.24
C MET A 252 -0.03 17.24 19.43
N TYR A 253 0.75 17.08 18.35
CA TYR A 253 2.06 16.43 18.39
C TYR A 253 3.07 17.19 19.27
N LEU A 254 3.14 18.52 19.13
CA LEU A 254 4.05 19.34 19.93
C LEU A 254 3.77 19.19 21.43
N GLN A 255 2.49 19.21 21.82
CA GLN A 255 2.11 18.94 23.21
C GLN A 255 2.41 17.49 23.59
N PHE A 256 2.10 16.52 22.74
CA PHE A 256 2.39 15.12 23.03
C PHE A 256 3.87 14.89 23.35
N VAL A 257 4.79 15.36 22.51
CA VAL A 257 6.24 15.19 22.73
C VAL A 257 6.72 15.90 24.00
N LYS A 258 6.21 17.11 24.30
CA LYS A 258 6.57 17.86 25.52
C LYS A 258 6.16 17.11 26.80
N TRP A 259 5.05 16.37 26.76
CA TRP A 259 4.39 15.83 27.95
C TRP A 259 4.47 14.31 28.14
N LYS A 260 4.79 13.53 27.09
CA LYS A 260 4.79 12.06 27.13
C LYS A 260 5.65 11.42 28.23
N ASP A 261 6.75 12.06 28.61
CA ASP A 261 7.69 11.55 29.61
C ASP A 261 7.53 12.23 30.99
N LYS A 262 6.60 13.17 31.13
CA LYS A 262 6.36 13.91 32.39
C LYS A 262 5.35 13.19 33.28
N LYS A 263 5.48 13.38 34.59
CA LYS A 263 4.52 12.86 35.58
C LYS A 263 3.23 13.68 35.51
N LEU A 264 2.12 13.03 35.13
CA LEU A 264 0.80 13.64 35.03
C LEU A 264 -0.18 12.99 36.01
N ASN A 265 -1.19 13.75 36.44
CA ASN A 265 -2.32 13.17 37.15
C ASN A 265 -3.11 12.22 36.21
N PRO A 266 -3.95 11.30 36.75
CA PRO A 266 -4.65 10.32 35.93
C PRO A 266 -5.53 10.91 34.82
N ASN A 267 -6.16 12.06 35.06
CA ASN A 267 -7.05 12.71 34.10
C ASN A 267 -6.27 13.29 32.92
N ASP A 268 -5.19 14.02 33.19
CA ASP A 268 -4.34 14.61 32.15
C ASP A 268 -3.61 13.53 31.34
N LYS A 269 -3.16 12.47 32.01
CA LYS A 269 -2.58 11.29 31.36
C LYS A 269 -3.57 10.65 30.39
N LYS A 270 -4.85 10.55 30.75
CA LYS A 270 -5.89 10.02 29.86
C LYS A 270 -6.04 10.86 28.60
N ILE A 271 -6.07 12.19 28.73
CA ILE A 271 -6.17 13.10 27.58
C ILE A 271 -4.95 12.96 26.66
N LEU A 272 -3.76 12.88 27.25
CA LEU A 272 -2.53 12.68 26.50
C LEU A 272 -2.52 11.33 25.73
N LEU A 273 -3.03 10.26 26.34
CA LEU A 273 -3.18 8.96 25.69
C LEU A 273 -4.22 8.99 24.56
N THR A 274 -5.32 9.72 24.74
CA THR A 274 -6.31 9.95 23.67
C THR A 274 -5.67 10.69 22.49
N ALA A 275 -4.90 11.76 22.77
CA ALA A 275 -4.16 12.49 21.75
C ALA A 275 -3.17 11.58 21.02
N TYR A 276 -2.39 10.77 21.75
CA TYR A 276 -1.46 9.82 21.15
C TYR A 276 -2.16 8.80 20.26
N LYS A 277 -3.32 8.27 20.67
CA LYS A 277 -4.08 7.33 19.84
C LYS A 277 -4.46 7.96 18.50
N ILE A 278 -5.02 9.17 18.52
CA ILE A 278 -5.39 9.93 17.31
C ILE A 278 -4.15 10.23 16.46
N LEU A 279 -3.03 10.60 17.09
CA LEU A 279 -1.77 10.83 16.39
C LEU A 279 -1.20 9.55 15.78
N SER A 280 -1.33 8.39 16.44
CA SER A 280 -0.81 7.12 15.94
C SER A 280 -1.63 6.54 14.79
N GLU A 281 -2.88 6.96 14.67
CA GLU A 281 -3.81 6.60 13.59
C GLU A 281 -3.82 7.73 12.53
N ASP A 282 -4.78 8.65 12.60
CA ASP A 282 -4.98 9.74 11.63
C ASP A 282 -3.75 10.65 11.50
N GLY A 283 -3.13 11.03 12.63
CA GLY A 283 -1.99 11.96 12.63
C GLY A 283 -0.76 11.38 11.94
N CYS A 284 -0.54 10.07 12.06
CA CYS A 284 0.57 9.36 11.43
C CYS A 284 0.43 9.44 9.91
N LEU A 285 -0.77 9.20 9.39
CA LEU A 285 -1.06 9.33 7.97
C LEU A 285 -0.92 10.78 7.51
N TYR A 286 -1.43 11.75 8.29
CA TYR A 286 -1.30 13.18 8.00
C TYR A 286 0.17 13.61 7.87
N PHE A 287 1.02 13.26 8.84
CA PHE A 287 2.44 13.61 8.81
C PHE A 287 3.19 12.87 7.70
N TYR A 288 2.88 11.60 7.44
CA TYR A 288 3.47 10.85 6.33
C TYR A 288 3.14 11.49 4.97
N ASN A 289 1.89 11.94 4.79
CA ASN A 289 1.46 12.59 3.55
C ASN A 289 2.14 13.95 3.35
N LEU A 290 2.27 14.76 4.42
CA LEU A 290 3.00 16.02 4.34
C LEU A 290 4.49 15.79 4.07
N GLY A 291 5.11 14.83 4.76
CA GLY A 291 6.51 14.45 4.51
C GLY A 291 6.74 14.06 3.05
N SER A 292 5.85 13.23 2.51
CA SER A 292 5.89 12.84 1.09
C SER A 292 5.73 14.04 0.16
N LYS A 293 4.78 14.94 0.43
CA LYS A 293 4.57 16.15 -0.38
C LYS A 293 5.82 17.04 -0.42
N TYR A 294 6.47 17.26 0.72
CA TYR A 294 7.69 18.06 0.77
C TYR A 294 8.88 17.36 0.11
N LEU A 295 8.96 16.04 0.22
CA LEU A 295 9.97 15.25 -0.48
C LEU A 295 9.81 15.39 -2.01
N ASP A 296 8.58 15.31 -2.50
CA ASP A 296 8.23 15.46 -3.92
C ASP A 296 8.56 16.87 -4.44
N SER A 297 8.38 17.91 -3.62
CA SER A 297 8.72 19.29 -3.98
C SER A 297 10.22 19.61 -3.84
N GLY A 298 11.06 18.65 -3.46
CA GLY A 298 12.50 18.86 -3.22
C GLY A 298 12.83 19.58 -1.92
N ASP A 299 11.84 19.84 -1.06
CA ASP A 299 12.05 20.46 0.25
C ASP A 299 12.38 19.38 1.28
N HIS A 300 13.63 18.94 1.24
CA HIS A 300 14.11 17.83 2.05
C HIS A 300 14.04 18.14 3.55
N ASN A 301 14.24 19.40 3.96
CA ASN A 301 14.20 19.78 5.37
C ASN A 301 12.79 19.62 5.97
N ASN A 302 11.77 20.10 5.27
CA ASN A 302 10.39 19.90 5.72
C ASN A 302 9.96 18.44 5.59
N ALA A 303 10.41 17.73 4.56
CA ALA A 303 10.18 16.28 4.44
C ALA A 303 10.70 15.52 5.66
N VAL A 304 11.95 15.77 6.06
CA VAL A 304 12.57 15.21 7.26
C VAL A 304 11.77 15.57 8.51
N SER A 305 11.37 16.83 8.66
CA SER A 305 10.57 17.29 9.82
C SER A 305 9.29 16.48 9.97
N TYR A 306 8.50 16.36 8.89
CA TYR A 306 7.22 15.66 8.94
C TYR A 306 7.36 14.13 9.01
N PHE A 307 8.33 13.53 8.31
CA PHE A 307 8.60 12.10 8.47
C PHE A 307 9.10 11.74 9.86
N LYS A 308 9.88 12.61 10.54
CA LYS A 308 10.24 12.42 11.95
C LYS A 308 9.00 12.40 12.86
N LYS A 309 8.04 13.31 12.63
CA LYS A 309 6.77 13.30 13.37
C LYS A 309 6.01 12.00 13.18
N ALA A 310 5.85 11.57 11.91
CA ALA A 310 5.20 10.31 11.56
C ALA A 310 5.91 9.09 12.20
N TYR A 311 7.24 9.09 12.18
CA TYR A 311 8.06 8.03 12.74
C TYR A 311 7.86 7.87 14.25
N VAL A 312 7.79 8.99 14.99
CA VAL A 312 7.59 8.98 16.44
C VAL A 312 6.25 8.38 16.85
N VAL A 313 5.17 8.72 16.13
CA VAL A 313 3.80 8.30 16.51
C VAL A 313 3.35 7.01 15.81
N GLY A 314 4.00 6.64 14.70
CA GLY A 314 3.60 5.58 13.80
C GLY A 314 4.19 4.20 14.06
N THR A 315 4.82 3.96 15.22
CA THR A 315 5.58 2.71 15.49
C THR A 315 4.79 1.41 15.32
N LYS A 316 3.46 1.44 15.53
CA LYS A 316 2.55 0.29 15.35
C LYS A 316 1.79 0.33 14.02
N SER A 317 2.02 1.35 13.19
CA SER A 317 1.33 1.54 11.92
C SER A 317 1.92 0.63 10.85
N TYR A 318 1.07 0.14 9.92
CA TYR A 318 1.53 -0.54 8.71
C TYR A 318 2.40 0.38 7.83
N LEU A 319 2.28 1.70 8.00
CA LEU A 319 3.11 2.69 7.31
C LEU A 319 4.52 2.77 7.87
N TYR A 320 4.81 2.18 9.03
CA TYR A 320 6.09 2.36 9.71
C TYR A 320 7.33 1.98 8.87
N PRO A 321 7.32 0.88 8.09
CA PRO A 321 8.41 0.60 7.15
C PRO A 321 8.57 1.73 6.12
N HIS A 322 7.47 2.17 5.49
CA HIS A 322 7.49 3.25 4.51
C HIS A 322 8.01 4.57 5.10
N ILE A 323 7.51 4.95 6.27
CA ILE A 323 7.97 6.14 7.00
C ILE A 323 9.46 6.05 7.29
N THR A 324 9.95 4.89 7.75
CA THR A 324 11.38 4.70 8.06
C THR A 324 12.26 4.86 6.82
N TYR A 325 11.85 4.26 5.70
CA TYR A 325 12.55 4.40 4.42
C TYR A 325 12.56 5.85 3.91
N PHE A 326 11.40 6.50 3.84
CA PHE A 326 11.30 7.86 3.32
C PHE A 326 11.94 8.89 4.25
N LEU A 327 11.95 8.65 5.56
CA LEU A 327 12.74 9.44 6.49
C LEU A 327 14.24 9.33 6.17
N ALA A 328 14.77 8.10 6.05
CA ALA A 328 16.17 7.87 5.71
C ALA A 328 16.53 8.54 4.38
N ARG A 329 15.68 8.38 3.36
CA ARG A 329 15.87 8.99 2.04
C ARG A 329 15.83 10.52 2.07
N SER A 330 14.93 11.11 2.83
CA SER A 330 14.83 12.57 2.93
C SER A 330 16.06 13.16 3.62
N ILE A 331 16.58 12.48 4.64
CA ILE A 331 17.82 12.87 5.34
C ILE A 331 19.04 12.73 4.41
N ASP A 332 19.10 11.64 3.65
CA ASP A 332 20.16 11.38 2.68
C ASP A 332 20.20 12.47 1.61
N LEU A 333 19.02 12.84 1.06
CA LEU A 333 18.88 13.92 0.09
C LEU A 333 19.16 15.30 0.67
N SER A 334 18.96 15.52 1.98
CA SER A 334 19.39 16.77 2.64
C SER A 334 20.90 16.84 2.89
N GLY A 335 21.66 15.78 2.58
CA GLY A 335 23.11 15.73 2.73
C GLY A 335 23.62 15.23 4.08
N ASP A 336 22.74 14.81 5.00
CA ASP A 336 23.13 14.27 6.31
C ASP A 336 23.29 12.75 6.23
N SER A 337 24.37 12.30 5.59
CA SER A 337 24.67 10.88 5.38
C SER A 337 24.75 10.08 6.68
N SER A 338 25.27 10.66 7.76
CA SER A 338 25.41 9.99 9.06
C SER A 338 24.05 9.66 9.68
N SER A 339 23.12 10.62 9.69
CA SER A 339 21.76 10.36 10.16
C SER A 339 21.00 9.42 9.21
N ALA A 340 21.22 9.49 7.90
CA ALA A 340 20.59 8.60 6.93
C ALA A 340 20.99 7.14 7.17
N LEU A 341 22.27 6.88 7.41
CA LEU A 341 22.80 5.55 7.73
C LEU A 341 22.10 4.92 8.93
N LYS A 342 21.80 5.70 9.97
CA LYS A 342 21.06 5.22 11.15
C LYS A 342 19.70 4.63 10.76
N TYR A 343 18.92 5.37 9.97
CA TYR A 343 17.57 4.94 9.61
C TYR A 343 17.56 3.85 8.53
N TYR A 344 18.50 3.88 7.58
CA TYR A 344 18.66 2.79 6.62
C TYR A 344 19.09 1.48 7.29
N SER A 345 20.04 1.53 8.23
CA SER A 345 20.47 0.35 8.99
C SER A 345 19.34 -0.20 9.86
N GLN A 346 18.54 0.69 10.46
CA GLN A 346 17.34 0.29 11.18
C GLN A 346 16.33 -0.37 10.25
N TYR A 347 16.13 0.16 9.04
CA TYR A 347 15.22 -0.45 8.07
C TYR A 347 15.67 -1.88 7.71
N ASP A 348 16.94 -2.08 7.35
CA ASP A 348 17.49 -3.40 7.02
C ASP A 348 17.33 -4.41 8.18
N LYS A 349 17.52 -3.96 9.42
CA LYS A 349 17.37 -4.79 10.62
C LYS A 349 15.92 -5.17 10.91
N SER A 350 14.98 -4.25 10.72
CA SER A 350 13.59 -4.41 11.17
C SER A 350 12.62 -4.85 10.08
N PHE A 351 12.96 -4.65 8.81
CA PHE A 351 12.04 -4.84 7.67
C PHE A 351 12.72 -5.58 6.51
N SER A 352 13.53 -6.60 6.79
CA SER A 352 14.36 -7.31 5.81
C SER A 352 13.60 -8.01 4.65
N GLU A 353 12.27 -7.94 4.59
CA GLU A 353 11.40 -8.45 3.51
C GLU A 353 10.29 -7.45 3.11
N GLY A 354 10.46 -6.17 3.40
CA GLY A 354 9.53 -5.10 3.02
C GLY A 354 9.51 -4.78 1.52
N SER A 355 9.43 -3.49 1.17
CA SER A 355 9.24 -3.04 -0.23
C SER A 355 10.41 -2.21 -0.78
N TYR A 356 11.45 -1.99 0.02
CA TYR A 356 12.54 -1.08 -0.31
C TYR A 356 13.93 -1.69 -0.09
N GLU A 357 14.03 -2.98 0.18
CA GLU A 357 15.23 -3.63 0.68
C GLU A 357 16.38 -3.50 -0.30
N ASP A 358 16.13 -3.72 -1.59
CA ASP A 358 17.16 -3.62 -2.62
C ASP A 358 17.73 -2.19 -2.70
N THR A 359 16.86 -1.19 -2.62
CA THR A 359 17.23 0.23 -2.60
C THR A 359 17.97 0.57 -1.30
N VAL A 360 17.54 0.04 -0.16
CA VAL A 360 18.16 0.28 1.15
C VAL A 360 19.55 -0.33 1.20
N LEU A 361 19.72 -1.57 0.73
CA LEU A 361 21.02 -2.23 0.62
C LEU A 361 21.95 -1.46 -0.32
N TYR A 362 21.43 -0.99 -1.45
CA TYR A 362 22.18 -0.11 -2.36
C TYR A 362 22.65 1.17 -1.67
N ARG A 363 21.75 1.89 -0.99
CA ARG A 363 22.12 3.14 -0.28
C ARG A 363 23.11 2.87 0.86
N LEU A 364 22.96 1.79 1.61
CA LEU A 364 23.92 1.40 2.64
C LEU A 364 25.30 1.12 2.04
N ALA A 365 25.38 0.35 0.94
CA ALA A 365 26.63 0.09 0.25
C ALA A 365 27.31 1.40 -0.21
N VAL A 366 26.56 2.29 -0.87
CA VAL A 366 27.08 3.57 -1.36
C VAL A 366 27.55 4.48 -0.22
N LEU A 367 26.75 4.64 0.84
CA LEU A 367 27.09 5.52 1.95
C LEU A 367 28.29 5.01 2.75
N TYR A 368 28.41 3.69 2.94
CA TYR A 368 29.58 3.11 3.62
C TYR A 368 30.84 3.12 2.76
N LYS A 369 30.77 3.29 1.44
CA LYS A 369 31.97 3.31 0.55
C LYS A 369 32.99 4.35 1.01
N GLY A 370 32.54 5.52 1.46
CA GLY A 370 33.40 6.60 1.95
C GLY A 370 33.79 6.49 3.44
N MET A 371 33.28 5.50 4.18
CA MET A 371 33.48 5.38 5.63
C MET A 371 34.16 4.07 6.03
N ASN A 372 33.71 2.94 5.47
CA ASN A 372 34.21 1.61 5.74
C ASN A 372 33.94 0.69 4.54
N MET A 373 34.99 0.43 3.75
CA MET A 373 34.88 -0.36 2.53
C MET A 373 34.44 -1.82 2.79
N ASN A 374 34.82 -2.42 3.91
CA ASN A 374 34.41 -3.79 4.24
C ASN A 374 32.90 -3.88 4.48
N ILE A 375 32.33 -2.92 5.22
CA ILE A 375 30.88 -2.86 5.44
C ILE A 375 30.16 -2.55 4.12
N SER A 376 30.71 -1.65 3.30
CA SER A 376 30.20 -1.35 1.95
C SER A 376 30.12 -2.60 1.08
N LYS A 377 31.21 -3.37 0.98
CA LYS A 377 31.28 -4.65 0.26
C LYS A 377 30.25 -5.66 0.76
N ASN A 378 30.08 -5.78 2.08
CA ASN A 378 29.11 -6.70 2.66
C ASN A 378 27.66 -6.36 2.23
N TYR A 379 27.29 -5.07 2.22
CA TYR A 379 25.96 -4.66 1.76
C TYR A 379 25.78 -4.81 0.25
N ALA A 380 26.81 -4.49 -0.55
CA ALA A 380 26.83 -4.72 -1.99
C ALA A 380 26.64 -6.20 -2.33
N GLN A 381 27.36 -7.10 -1.65
CA GLN A 381 27.23 -8.54 -1.86
C GLN A 381 25.84 -9.05 -1.43
N LYS A 382 25.31 -8.54 -0.32
CA LYS A 382 23.95 -8.88 0.15
C LYS A 382 22.89 -8.46 -0.87
N LEU A 383 23.05 -7.29 -1.51
CA LEU A 383 22.17 -6.83 -2.59
C LEU A 383 22.21 -7.78 -3.79
N VAL A 384 23.39 -8.08 -4.33
CA VAL A 384 23.55 -8.95 -5.51
C VAL A 384 23.02 -10.36 -5.24
N ASN A 385 23.32 -10.92 -4.08
CA ASN A 385 22.90 -12.30 -3.73
C ASN A 385 21.39 -12.41 -3.54
N LYS A 386 20.77 -11.42 -2.87
CA LYS A 386 19.35 -11.48 -2.52
C LYS A 386 18.45 -10.99 -3.65
N TYR A 387 18.92 -10.02 -4.44
CA TYR A 387 18.15 -9.37 -5.50
C TYR A 387 18.97 -9.32 -6.80
N PRO A 388 19.29 -10.46 -7.42
CA PRO A 388 20.19 -10.52 -8.59
C PRO A 388 19.67 -9.76 -9.82
N THR A 389 18.35 -9.58 -9.94
CA THR A 389 17.72 -8.83 -11.03
C THR A 389 17.41 -7.37 -10.65
N SER A 390 17.89 -6.87 -9.52
CA SER A 390 17.64 -5.48 -9.11
C SER A 390 18.33 -4.51 -10.05
N ILE A 391 17.66 -3.40 -10.37
CA ILE A 391 18.23 -2.29 -11.15
C ILE A 391 19.41 -1.63 -10.44
N TYR A 392 19.56 -1.86 -9.13
CA TYR A 392 20.66 -1.34 -8.34
C TYR A 392 21.94 -2.16 -8.44
N ASN A 393 21.90 -3.34 -9.06
CA ASN A 393 23.10 -4.08 -9.47
C ASN A 393 23.68 -3.40 -10.73
N ASN A 394 24.34 -2.27 -10.51
CA ASN A 394 24.91 -1.43 -11.55
C ASN A 394 26.41 -1.21 -11.31
N SER A 395 27.04 -0.42 -12.19
CA SER A 395 28.48 -0.16 -12.13
C SER A 395 28.97 0.36 -10.77
N VAL A 396 28.15 1.11 -10.01
CA VAL A 396 28.54 1.60 -8.67
C VAL A 396 28.72 0.43 -7.69
N ILE A 397 27.86 -0.57 -7.78
CA ILE A 397 27.94 -1.79 -6.95
C ILE A 397 29.09 -2.67 -7.42
N ASP A 398 29.28 -2.81 -8.74
CA ASP A 398 30.43 -3.54 -9.28
C ASP A 398 31.77 -2.92 -8.87
N ASP A 399 31.86 -1.58 -8.88
CA ASP A 399 33.04 -0.85 -8.40
C ASP A 399 33.28 -1.06 -6.90
N ILE A 400 32.21 -1.18 -6.10
CA ILE A 400 32.34 -1.46 -4.67
C ILE A 400 32.83 -2.89 -4.45
N LEU A 401 32.39 -3.86 -5.24
CA LEU A 401 32.77 -5.25 -5.07
C LEU A 401 34.22 -5.51 -5.54
N ASN A 402 34.62 -4.88 -6.64
CA ASN A 402 35.90 -5.15 -7.32
C ASN A 402 37.00 -4.14 -7.03
N GLY A 403 36.67 -2.94 -6.55
CA GLY A 403 37.63 -1.97 -6.01
C GLY A 403 37.99 -2.31 -4.57
#